data_AF-A0A1H0QX37-F1
#
_entry.id   AF-A0A1H0QX37-F1
#
_cell.length_a   1.000
_cell.length_b   1.000
_cell.length_c   1.000
_cell.angle_alpha   90.00
_cell.angle_beta   90.00
_cell.angle_gamma   90.00
#
_symmetry.space_group_name_H-M   'P 1'
#
loop_
_entity.id
_entity.type
_entity.pdbx_description
1 polymer ?
#
loop_
_entity_poly.entity_id
_entity_poly.type
_entity_poly.pdbx_seq_one_letter_code
_entity_poly.pdbx_strand_id
1 'polypeptide(L)'
;MRLKKLLVSSLAVTAVVLSATAVPASAAPAPKSYKNCTELNKVYPHGVGRAGARDKTSGKPVTNFRVNNTVYSYNDGGARHWGEHDLDRDNDGIACEKR
;
A
#
# COMPACT_ATOMS: atom_id res chain seq x y z
N MET A 1 -47.42 -29.73 -28.96
CA MET A 1 -46.23 -29.47 -29.80
C MET A 1 -46.34 -28.09 -30.42
N ARG A 2 -45.27 -27.28 -30.27
CA ARG A 2 -44.69 -26.32 -31.24
C ARG A 2 -45.49 -25.08 -31.70
N LEU A 3 -45.27 -23.98 -30.97
CA LEU A 3 -44.63 -22.70 -31.38
C LEU A 3 -44.73 -22.22 -32.84
N LYS A 4 -45.12 -20.94 -33.03
CA LYS A 4 -44.63 -19.96 -34.04
C LYS A 4 -44.99 -18.55 -33.55
N LYS A 5 -44.02 -17.76 -33.02
CA LYS A 5 -43.30 -16.65 -33.70
C LYS A 5 -44.28 -15.60 -34.27
N LEU A 6 -44.25 -14.32 -33.91
CA LEU A 6 -43.15 -13.37 -34.11
C LEU A 6 -43.44 -12.10 -33.30
N LEU A 7 -42.51 -11.66 -32.45
CA LEU A 7 -42.41 -10.23 -32.11
C LEU A 7 -40.93 -9.86 -32.18
N VAL A 8 -40.61 -9.13 -33.24
CA VAL A 8 -39.34 -8.47 -33.48
C VAL A 8 -39.21 -7.38 -32.43
N SER A 9 -38.26 -7.53 -31.51
CA SER A 9 -37.87 -6.45 -30.60
C SER A 9 -36.42 -6.10 -30.92
N SER A 10 -36.25 -4.94 -31.53
CA SER A 10 -34.98 -4.36 -31.94
C SER A 10 -34.12 -4.09 -30.70
N LEU A 11 -33.07 -4.90 -30.51
CA LEU A 11 -32.09 -4.68 -29.46
C LEU A 11 -31.06 -3.66 -29.95
N ALA A 12 -31.24 -2.40 -29.57
CA ALA A 12 -30.23 -1.36 -29.75
C ALA A 12 -29.03 -1.68 -28.82
N VAL A 13 -27.91 -2.08 -29.40
CA VAL A 13 -26.67 -2.36 -28.67
C VAL A 13 -25.94 -1.02 -28.43
N THR A 14 -26.10 -0.46 -27.23
CA THR A 14 -25.31 0.70 -26.79
C THR A 14 -23.94 0.20 -26.34
N ALA A 15 -22.91 0.39 -27.18
CA ALA A 15 -21.54 0.08 -26.82
C ALA A 15 -21.03 1.08 -25.77
N VAL A 16 -20.93 0.64 -24.51
CA VAL A 16 -20.27 1.40 -23.44
C VAL A 16 -18.76 1.29 -23.66
N VAL A 17 -18.14 2.39 -24.12
CA VAL A 17 -16.69 2.50 -24.24
C VAL A 17 -16.12 2.71 -22.83
N LEU A 18 -15.63 1.64 -22.21
CA LEU A 18 -14.96 1.70 -20.92
C LEU A 18 -13.51 2.13 -21.13
N SER A 19 -13.27 3.44 -21.12
CA SER A 19 -11.92 4.01 -21.17
C SER A 19 -11.19 3.71 -19.87
N ALA A 20 -10.41 2.63 -19.84
CA ALA A 20 -9.51 2.32 -18.74
C ALA A 20 -8.34 3.31 -18.74
N THR A 21 -8.38 4.32 -17.90
CA THR A 21 -7.23 5.17 -17.60
C THR A 21 -6.24 4.36 -16.77
N ALA A 22 -5.21 3.82 -17.43
CA ALA A 22 -4.10 3.17 -16.74
C ALA A 22 -3.36 4.22 -15.91
N VAL A 23 -3.52 4.15 -14.58
CA VAL A 23 -2.65 4.91 -13.66
C VAL A 23 -1.24 4.30 -13.76
N PRO A 24 -0.20 5.09 -14.08
CA PRO A 24 1.15 4.54 -14.15
C PRO A 24 1.56 4.06 -12.76
N ALA A 25 1.82 2.75 -12.65
CA ALA A 25 2.40 2.17 -11.45
C ALA A 25 3.84 2.70 -11.32
N SER A 26 4.04 3.67 -10.44
CA SER A 26 5.38 4.17 -10.12
C SER A 26 6.18 3.04 -9.48
N ALA A 27 7.26 2.62 -10.13
CA ALA A 27 8.18 1.65 -9.57
C ALA A 27 8.76 2.20 -8.27
N ALA A 28 8.75 1.37 -7.23
CA ALA A 28 9.37 1.74 -5.97
C ALA A 28 10.87 2.00 -6.17
N PRO A 29 11.43 3.06 -5.59
CA PRO A 29 12.86 3.31 -5.66
C PRO A 29 13.65 2.19 -5.00
N ALA A 30 14.91 2.04 -5.41
CA ALA A 30 15.82 1.08 -4.82
C ALA A 30 15.93 1.28 -3.29
N PRO A 31 16.08 0.20 -2.51
CA PRO A 31 16.23 0.30 -1.06
C PRO A 31 17.42 1.16 -0.68
N LYS A 32 17.21 2.10 0.23
CA LYS A 32 18.24 2.94 0.84
C LYS A 32 17.81 3.39 2.23
N SER A 33 18.76 3.84 3.05
CA SER A 33 18.47 4.50 4.31
C SER A 33 18.09 5.96 4.10
N TYR A 34 17.11 6.44 4.86
CA TYR A 34 16.70 7.83 4.94
C TYR A 34 17.18 8.45 6.25
N LYS A 35 17.41 9.77 6.25
CA LYS A 35 17.93 10.49 7.43
C LYS A 35 16.93 10.50 8.60
N ASN A 36 15.63 10.53 8.30
CA ASN A 36 14.54 10.60 9.25
C ASN A 36 13.21 10.23 8.56
N CYS A 37 12.14 10.12 9.35
CA CYS A 37 10.80 9.81 8.83
C CYS A 37 10.27 10.84 7.84
N THR A 38 10.62 12.12 7.96
CA THR A 38 10.20 13.15 7.00
C THR A 38 10.70 12.86 5.59
N GLU A 39 11.98 12.48 5.43
CA GLU A 39 12.55 12.12 4.13
C GLU A 39 12.00 10.78 3.62
N LEU A 40 11.81 9.80 4.52
CA LEU A 40 11.23 8.51 4.16
C LEU A 40 9.79 8.67 3.66
N ASN A 41 8.96 9.45 4.36
CA ASN A 41 7.55 9.59 4.05
C ASN A 41 7.28 10.36 2.75
N LYS A 42 8.25 11.11 2.22
CA LYS A 42 8.15 11.66 0.85
C LYS A 42 8.05 10.56 -0.21
N VAL A 43 8.66 9.40 0.06
CA VAL A 43 8.69 8.24 -0.84
C VAL A 43 7.68 7.17 -0.42
N TYR A 44 7.53 6.96 0.89
CA TYR A 44 6.62 5.99 1.48
C TYR A 44 5.64 6.71 2.41
N PRO A 45 4.54 7.27 1.86
CA PRO A 45 3.65 8.18 2.59
C PRO A 45 3.10 7.67 3.92
N HIS A 46 2.98 6.34 4.06
CA HIS A 46 2.45 5.66 5.24
C HIS A 46 3.50 4.82 5.98
N GLY A 47 4.78 5.03 5.68
CA GLY A 47 5.88 4.24 6.25
C GLY A 47 6.11 2.92 5.53
N VAL A 48 6.99 2.11 6.11
CA VAL A 48 7.43 0.82 5.55
C VAL A 48 7.41 -0.22 6.66
N GLY A 49 6.86 -1.40 6.38
CA GLY A 49 6.80 -2.49 7.35
C GLY A 49 7.35 -3.81 6.83
N ARG A 50 7.66 -4.70 7.79
CA ARG A 50 7.99 -6.10 7.51
C ARG A 50 6.75 -6.86 7.02
N ALA A 51 6.98 -7.97 6.32
CA ALA A 51 5.92 -8.91 6.00
C ALA A 51 5.26 -9.42 7.30
N GLY A 52 3.94 -9.24 7.42
CA GLY A 52 3.18 -9.64 8.60
C GLY A 52 3.15 -8.61 9.74
N ALA A 53 3.81 -7.45 9.58
CA ALA A 53 3.72 -6.37 10.56
C ALA A 53 2.28 -5.88 10.74
N ARG A 54 1.95 -5.42 11.94
CA ARG A 54 0.63 -4.91 12.31
C ARG A 54 0.79 -3.73 13.23
N ASP A 55 0.17 -2.62 12.85
CA ASP A 55 0.14 -1.41 13.66
C ASP A 55 -0.48 -1.71 15.04
N LYS A 56 0.26 -1.42 16.12
CA LYS A 56 -0.15 -1.65 17.52
C LYS A 56 -0.89 -0.47 18.16
N THR A 57 -1.05 0.61 17.41
CA THR A 57 -1.88 1.75 17.76
C THR A 57 -3.24 1.35 18.37
N SER A 58 -3.60 1.99 19.48
CA SER A 58 -4.91 1.82 20.13
C SER A 58 -6.07 2.52 19.40
N GLY A 59 -5.77 3.52 18.58
CA GLY A 59 -6.73 4.22 17.72
C GLY A 59 -6.94 3.53 16.35
N LYS A 60 -7.07 4.35 15.29
CA LYS A 60 -7.16 3.82 13.91
C LYS A 60 -5.78 3.36 13.43
N PRO A 61 -5.58 2.07 13.10
CA PRO A 61 -4.30 1.57 12.63
C PRO A 61 -4.01 1.98 11.18
N VAL A 62 -2.73 2.22 10.87
CA VAL A 62 -2.17 2.36 9.54
C VAL A 62 -2.06 0.96 8.92
N THR A 63 -2.73 0.77 7.79
CA THR A 63 -2.80 -0.55 7.10
C THR A 63 -2.31 -0.50 5.66
N ASN A 64 -1.97 0.70 5.18
CA ASN A 64 -1.55 1.00 3.82
C ASN A 64 -0.06 1.38 3.72
N PHE A 65 0.73 1.00 4.72
CA PHE A 65 2.18 1.09 4.68
C PHE A 65 2.76 0.17 3.60
N ARG A 66 3.95 0.49 3.11
CA ARG A 66 4.62 -0.36 2.13
C ARG A 66 5.18 -1.60 2.82
N VAL A 67 4.76 -2.80 2.41
CA VAL A 67 5.40 -4.04 2.83
C VAL A 67 6.68 -4.27 2.02
N ASN A 68 7.84 -4.15 2.67
CA ASN A 68 9.14 -4.46 2.07
C ASN A 68 10.21 -4.66 3.17
N ASN A 69 10.58 -5.91 3.43
CA ASN A 69 11.57 -6.27 4.46
C ASN A 69 12.91 -5.57 4.27
N THR A 70 13.39 -5.48 3.03
CA THR A 70 14.69 -4.85 2.74
C THR A 70 14.63 -3.36 3.03
N VAL A 71 13.61 -2.65 2.54
CA VAL A 71 13.50 -1.21 2.82
C VAL A 71 13.29 -0.96 4.31
N TYR A 72 12.51 -1.80 5.00
CA TYR A 72 12.35 -1.72 6.44
C TYR A 72 13.71 -1.87 7.15
N SER A 73 14.53 -2.87 6.85
CA SER A 73 15.81 -3.08 7.55
C SER A 73 16.85 -1.97 7.31
N TYR A 74 16.69 -1.14 6.29
CA TYR A 74 17.52 0.05 6.09
C TYR A 74 17.01 1.26 6.87
N ASN A 75 15.78 1.20 7.38
CA ASN A 75 15.00 2.34 7.87
C ASN A 75 14.22 2.09 9.17
N ASP A 76 14.41 0.95 9.83
CA ASP A 76 13.96 0.69 11.19
C ASP A 76 14.75 1.56 12.19
N GLY A 77 15.96 1.96 11.79
CA GLY A 77 16.81 2.86 12.55
C GLY A 77 17.73 2.09 13.48
N GLY A 78 18.70 2.81 14.05
CA GLY A 78 19.68 2.22 14.96
C GLY A 78 19.02 1.72 16.24
N ALA A 79 19.63 0.69 16.84
CA ALA A 79 19.20 0.22 18.15
C ALA A 79 19.45 1.32 19.20
N ARG A 80 18.39 1.87 19.81
CA ARG A 80 18.52 2.83 20.93
C ARG A 80 18.80 2.12 22.25
N HIS A 81 18.16 0.97 22.43
CA HIS A 81 18.41 0.00 23.49
C HIS A 81 18.29 -1.41 22.89
N TRP A 82 18.61 -2.46 23.65
CA TRP A 82 18.55 -3.83 23.13
C TRP A 82 17.12 -4.19 22.69
N GLY A 83 16.93 -4.36 21.39
CA GLY A 83 15.62 -4.67 20.78
C GLY A 83 14.74 -3.46 20.45
N GLU A 84 15.23 -2.23 20.61
CA GLU A 84 14.47 -1.00 20.30
C GLU A 84 14.98 -0.30 19.04
N HIS A 85 14.10 -0.01 18.10
CA HIS A 85 14.43 0.65 16.83
C HIS A 85 14.09 2.15 16.85
N ASP A 86 15.02 3.01 16.38
CA ASP A 86 14.86 4.47 16.45
C ASP A 86 13.60 4.97 15.70
N LEU A 87 13.38 4.42 14.51
CA LEU A 87 12.36 4.83 13.55
C LEU A 87 11.11 3.95 13.58
N ASP A 88 11.18 2.79 14.24
CA ASP A 88 10.07 1.90 14.63
C ASP A 88 9.99 1.89 16.16
N ARG A 89 9.52 3.01 16.74
CA ARG A 89 9.68 3.31 18.17
C ARG A 89 8.84 2.41 19.08
N ASP A 90 7.74 1.87 18.58
CA ASP A 90 6.86 0.93 19.28
C ASP A 90 7.11 -0.54 18.92
N ASN A 91 8.14 -0.78 18.10
CA ASN A 91 8.68 -2.08 17.74
C ASN A 91 7.59 -3.04 17.24
N ASP A 92 6.73 -2.55 16.37
CA ASP A 92 5.63 -3.31 15.78
C ASP A 92 5.95 -3.87 14.38
N GLY A 93 7.16 -3.57 13.88
CA GLY A 93 7.61 -3.97 12.57
C GLY A 93 7.23 -2.97 11.49
N ILE A 94 6.83 -1.74 11.83
CA ILE A 94 6.50 -0.65 10.92
C ILE A 94 7.33 0.59 11.27
N ALA A 95 8.26 0.94 10.38
CA ALA A 95 9.07 2.14 10.52
C ALA A 95 8.35 3.37 9.96
N CYS A 96 8.41 4.46 10.71
CA CYS A 96 7.91 5.78 10.31
C CYS A 96 6.45 5.76 9.83
N GLU A 97 5.59 5.02 10.53
CA GLU A 97 4.15 5.04 10.31
C GLU A 97 3.59 6.47 10.34
N LYS A 98 2.69 6.77 9.39
CA LYS A 98 2.08 8.09 9.26
C LYS A 98 0.61 7.96 8.89
N ARG A 99 -0.23 8.61 9.68
CA ARG A 99 -1.70 8.66 9.54
C ARG A 99 -2.13 9.76 8.59
#